data_AF-A0A1H6J1D8-F1
#
_entry.id   AF-A0A1H6J1D8-F1
#
_cell.length_a   1.000
_cell.length_b   1.000
_cell.length_c   1.000
_cell.angle_alpha   90.00
_cell.angle_beta   90.00
_cell.angle_gamma   90.00
#
_symmetry.space_group_name_H-M   'P 1'
#
loop_
_entity.id
_entity.type
_entity.pdbx_description
1 polymer ?
#
loop_
_entity_poly.entity_id
_entity_poly.type
_entity_poly.pdbx_seq_one_letter_code
_entity_poly.pdbx_strand_id
1 'polypeptide(L)'
;MVFKIGDVLNVDGYEYFIIGKITYKNTKDNMRWDEYRMKPVNGGSEKWLSIDDVYHEYSISQVKYGISEWGYDLVDSGTEVVVSRSGSVDVHFGDRAQFYEYEDSTEEKIISKEIWSDEVEMSEGYYLDEDEITFVRHDKKEAFKTRYLGSVITLTFIGILCLIMFGPYLASFFHKVPTIQKVLDDDYHLSYVTSITGNEDLKAKVYKTDSIFGIDKVTKWIIDAIEGEIEQIQPDTTEGSEAVGILTKKEYCLVYIAESGDVYVQVSGRKYAFKNDTAPYCSTSKVHDYYKLFYYSAGYDKDKDTYNNSSSPYDSYYGEPTVFSSNTYKVYSETVRQNSIRQSSVRTRRSSGGGLSSGK
;
A
#
# COMPACT_ATOMS: atom_id res chain seq x y z
N MET A 1 22.57 -25.08 31.86
CA MET A 1 23.32 -25.86 30.87
C MET A 1 23.47 -25.05 29.59
N VAL A 2 24.54 -25.23 28.80
CA VAL A 2 24.77 -24.49 27.55
C VAL A 2 25.05 -25.42 26.38
N PHE A 3 24.08 -25.54 25.47
CA PHE A 3 24.17 -26.36 24.26
C PHE A 3 24.42 -25.53 23.00
N LYS A 4 24.79 -26.19 21.90
CA LYS A 4 25.18 -25.57 20.62
C LYS A 4 24.36 -26.12 19.47
N ILE A 5 24.24 -25.31 18.41
CA ILE A 5 23.63 -25.74 17.15
C ILE A 5 24.38 -26.95 16.59
N GLY A 6 23.64 -28.03 16.28
CA GLY A 6 24.18 -29.33 15.86
C GLY A 6 24.43 -30.31 17.00
N ASP A 7 24.26 -29.93 18.26
CA ASP A 7 24.19 -30.88 19.37
C ASP A 7 22.91 -31.73 19.26
N VAL A 8 23.00 -32.96 19.77
CA VAL A 8 21.86 -33.86 19.99
C VAL A 8 21.71 -34.07 21.49
N LEU A 9 20.53 -33.75 21.99
CA LEU A 9 20.14 -33.98 23.39
C LEU A 9 19.14 -35.14 23.45
N ASN A 10 19.16 -35.89 24.54
CA ASN A 10 18.03 -36.68 24.99
C ASN A 10 17.27 -35.82 26.00
N VAL A 11 15.97 -35.63 25.77
CA VAL A 11 15.07 -34.84 26.63
C VAL A 11 13.84 -35.71 26.85
N ASP A 12 13.54 -36.05 28.11
CA ASP A 12 12.46 -36.98 28.49
C ASP A 12 12.50 -38.28 27.65
N GLY A 13 13.69 -38.90 27.56
CA GLY A 13 13.90 -40.14 26.79
C GLY A 13 13.95 -40.00 25.27
N TYR A 14 13.60 -38.85 24.67
CA TYR A 14 13.58 -38.64 23.22
C TYR A 14 14.81 -37.86 22.71
N GLU A 15 15.41 -38.29 21.59
CA GLU A 15 16.52 -37.55 20.98
C GLU A 15 16.06 -36.41 20.06
N TYR A 16 16.66 -35.22 20.23
CA TYR A 16 16.44 -34.02 19.42
C TYR A 16 17.74 -33.39 18.94
N PHE A 17 17.76 -32.91 17.70
CA PHE A 17 18.80 -31.99 17.19
C PHE A 17 18.50 -30.56 17.64
N ILE A 18 19.49 -29.88 18.22
CA ILE A 18 19.46 -28.43 18.45
C ILE A 18 19.68 -27.73 17.10
N ILE A 19 18.61 -27.20 16.53
CA ILE A 19 18.64 -26.49 15.24
C ILE A 19 18.65 -24.98 15.40
N GLY A 20 18.21 -24.46 16.53
CA GLY A 20 18.14 -23.04 16.86
C GLY A 20 18.39 -22.78 18.34
N LYS A 21 18.79 -21.55 18.67
CA LYS A 21 18.89 -21.05 20.05
C LYS A 21 18.58 -19.55 20.09
N ILE A 22 17.79 -19.14 21.07
CA ILE A 22 17.56 -17.75 21.46
C ILE A 22 18.04 -17.57 22.90
N THR A 23 18.57 -16.40 23.25
CA THR A 23 18.79 -15.99 24.64
C THR A 23 17.96 -14.75 24.89
N TYR A 24 17.09 -14.81 25.88
CA TYR A 24 16.20 -13.73 26.24
C TYR A 24 16.68 -12.99 27.48
N LYS A 25 15.95 -11.93 27.80
CA LYS A 25 16.15 -11.15 29.02
C LYS A 25 14.86 -10.45 29.42
N ASN A 26 14.32 -10.72 30.60
CA ASN A 26 13.21 -9.95 31.14
C ASN A 26 13.67 -8.50 31.41
N THR A 27 12.89 -7.53 30.94
CA THR A 27 13.22 -6.10 31.03
C THR A 27 13.01 -5.51 32.43
N LYS A 28 12.28 -6.20 33.30
CA LYS A 28 11.95 -5.78 34.67
C LYS A 28 13.10 -5.99 35.65
N ASP A 29 13.73 -7.15 35.62
CA ASP A 29 14.76 -7.61 36.57
C ASP A 29 16.12 -7.89 35.89
N ASN A 30 16.16 -8.04 34.56
CA ASN A 30 17.32 -8.44 33.75
C ASN A 30 17.74 -9.91 33.88
N MET A 31 16.87 -10.79 34.41
CA MET A 31 17.07 -12.24 34.39
C MET A 31 17.03 -12.78 32.96
N ARG A 32 17.63 -13.95 32.73
CA ARG A 32 17.87 -14.51 31.39
C ARG A 32 17.79 -16.03 31.38
N TRP A 33 17.06 -16.54 30.41
CA TRP A 33 16.98 -17.94 30.05
C TRP A 33 17.46 -18.12 28.60
N ASP A 34 17.77 -19.37 28.26
CA ASP A 34 18.09 -19.81 26.92
C ASP A 34 17.01 -20.75 26.40
N GLU A 35 16.46 -20.44 25.22
CA GLU A 35 15.54 -21.32 24.51
C GLU A 35 16.22 -22.02 23.35
N TYR A 36 15.97 -23.32 23.21
CA TYR A 36 16.55 -24.16 22.18
C TYR A 36 15.45 -24.74 21.28
N ARG A 37 15.51 -24.41 19.99
CA ARG A 37 14.64 -25.01 18.98
C ARG A 37 15.14 -26.41 18.66
N MET A 38 14.28 -27.39 18.90
CA MET A 38 14.58 -28.81 18.88
C MET A 38 13.81 -29.54 17.78
N LYS A 39 14.53 -30.35 16.99
CA LYS A 39 13.95 -31.19 15.94
C LYS A 39 14.14 -32.68 16.27
N PRO A 40 13.07 -33.49 16.38
CA PRO A 40 13.19 -34.91 16.72
C PRO A 40 14.08 -35.67 15.73
N VAL A 41 14.98 -36.52 16.24
CA VAL A 41 15.86 -37.37 15.40
C VAL A 41 15.05 -38.39 14.59
N ASN A 42 14.00 -38.97 15.20
CA ASN A 42 13.17 -40.02 14.61
C ASN A 42 11.91 -39.50 13.88
N GLY A 43 11.83 -38.19 13.64
CA GLY A 43 10.63 -37.53 13.10
C GLY A 43 9.58 -37.23 14.18
N GLY A 44 8.70 -36.28 13.89
CA GLY A 44 7.73 -35.72 14.83
C GLY A 44 7.58 -34.20 14.65
N SER A 45 6.85 -33.56 15.55
CA SER A 45 6.77 -32.10 15.66
C SER A 45 8.05 -31.51 16.24
N GLU A 46 8.39 -30.28 15.84
CA GLU A 46 9.43 -29.50 16.53
C GLU A 46 8.98 -29.18 17.97
N LYS A 47 9.97 -29.06 18.85
CA LYS A 47 9.82 -28.74 20.27
C LYS A 47 10.70 -27.55 20.62
N TRP A 48 10.39 -26.90 21.73
CA TRP A 48 11.25 -25.89 22.34
C TRP A 48 11.65 -26.35 23.74
N LEU A 49 12.92 -26.19 24.09
CA LEU A 49 13.44 -26.45 25.44
C LEU A 49 13.84 -25.11 26.03
N SER A 50 13.19 -24.69 27.11
CA SER A 50 13.59 -23.53 27.92
C SER A 50 14.54 -23.99 29.03
N ILE A 51 15.55 -23.16 29.33
CA ILE A 51 16.54 -23.38 30.38
C ILE A 51 16.81 -22.05 31.10
N ASP A 52 16.32 -21.92 32.34
CA ASP A 52 16.75 -20.89 33.28
C ASP A 52 17.68 -21.50 34.36
N ASP A 53 18.98 -21.27 34.18
CA ASP A 53 20.04 -21.72 35.10
C ASP A 53 20.09 -20.95 36.43
N VAL A 54 19.38 -19.82 36.55
CA VAL A 54 19.35 -19.00 37.77
C VAL A 54 18.28 -19.51 38.73
N TYR A 55 17.14 -19.94 38.18
CA TYR A 55 16.02 -20.48 38.95
C TYR A 55 15.97 -22.02 38.98
N HIS A 56 16.82 -22.70 38.20
CA HIS A 56 16.80 -24.16 37.99
C HIS A 56 15.48 -24.65 37.38
N GLU A 57 14.97 -23.88 36.43
CA GLU A 57 13.69 -24.13 35.77
C GLU A 57 13.94 -24.58 34.32
N TYR A 58 13.39 -25.74 33.98
CA TYR A 58 13.57 -26.37 32.68
C TYR A 58 12.23 -26.88 32.18
N SER A 59 11.88 -26.61 30.92
CA SER A 59 10.60 -27.03 30.36
C SER A 59 10.68 -27.37 28.89
N ILE A 60 9.84 -28.31 28.45
CA ILE A 60 9.69 -28.66 27.03
C ILE A 60 8.28 -28.32 26.54
N SER A 61 8.20 -27.50 25.50
CA SER A 61 6.93 -27.02 24.95
C SER A 61 6.77 -27.31 23.45
N GLN A 62 5.54 -27.21 22.99
CA GLN A 62 5.18 -27.29 21.57
C GLN A 62 4.09 -26.28 21.22
N VAL A 63 4.33 -25.56 20.12
CA VAL A 63 3.39 -24.66 19.47
C VAL A 63 2.05 -25.36 19.18
N LYS A 64 0.94 -24.75 19.61
CA LYS A 64 -0.41 -25.18 19.26
C LYS A 64 -1.37 -24.00 19.09
N TYR A 65 -2.27 -24.13 18.12
CA TYR A 65 -3.34 -23.19 17.86
C TYR A 65 -4.61 -23.58 18.62
N GLY A 66 -5.29 -22.59 19.21
CA GLY A 66 -6.58 -22.80 19.89
C GLY A 66 -6.50 -23.48 21.25
N ILE A 67 -5.37 -23.30 21.97
CA ILE A 67 -5.24 -23.72 23.37
C ILE A 67 -6.27 -22.95 24.22
N SER A 68 -6.84 -23.63 25.22
CA SER A 68 -7.76 -23.04 26.19
C SER A 68 -7.04 -22.84 27.53
N GLU A 69 -7.00 -21.60 28.02
CA GLU A 69 -6.49 -21.23 29.35
C GLU A 69 -7.37 -21.76 30.50
N TRP A 70 -8.56 -22.30 30.21
CA TRP A 70 -9.47 -22.82 31.25
C TRP A 70 -8.88 -24.02 32.00
N GLY A 71 -8.73 -23.86 33.32
CA GLY A 71 -8.12 -24.86 34.20
C GLY A 71 -6.66 -24.61 34.55
N TYR A 72 -6.08 -23.51 34.06
CA TYR A 72 -4.73 -23.05 34.39
C TYR A 72 -4.79 -21.69 35.09
N ASP A 73 -3.84 -21.44 35.99
CA ASP A 73 -3.66 -20.18 36.71
C ASP A 73 -2.38 -19.46 36.19
N LEU A 74 -2.43 -18.13 36.11
CA LEU A 74 -1.28 -17.31 35.64
C LEU A 74 -0.22 -17.20 36.75
N VAL A 75 1.01 -17.65 36.47
CA VAL A 75 2.11 -17.73 37.45
C VAL A 75 3.19 -16.67 37.25
N ASP A 76 3.63 -16.41 36.00
CA ASP A 76 4.48 -15.24 35.69
C ASP A 76 4.01 -14.49 34.44
N SER A 77 4.44 -13.23 34.35
CA SER A 77 4.27 -12.40 33.16
C SER A 77 5.27 -11.24 33.16
N GLY A 78 5.73 -10.88 31.97
CA GLY A 78 6.72 -9.83 31.84
C GLY A 78 6.86 -9.30 30.43
N THR A 79 7.95 -8.54 30.21
CA THR A 79 8.35 -8.11 28.87
C THR A 79 9.78 -8.53 28.67
N GLU A 80 10.04 -9.37 27.68
CA GLU A 80 11.39 -9.82 27.34
C GLU A 80 11.98 -9.07 26.13
N VAL A 81 13.26 -9.33 25.90
CA VAL A 81 14.01 -8.85 24.74
C VAL A 81 15.07 -9.86 24.30
N VAL A 82 15.17 -10.12 23.00
CA VAL A 82 16.21 -10.95 22.39
C VAL A 82 17.58 -10.31 22.62
N VAL A 83 18.47 -10.97 23.37
CA VAL A 83 19.85 -10.50 23.60
C VAL A 83 20.91 -11.34 22.88
N SER A 84 20.56 -12.53 22.40
CA SER A 84 21.41 -13.35 21.51
C SER A 84 20.53 -14.31 20.69
N ARG A 85 21.02 -14.74 19.52
CA ARG A 85 20.35 -15.77 18.72
C ARG A 85 21.34 -16.51 17.81
N SER A 86 21.09 -17.79 17.54
CA SER A 86 21.90 -18.61 16.63
C SER A 86 21.11 -19.76 16.01
N GLY A 87 21.56 -20.27 14.87
CA GLY A 87 20.87 -21.35 14.15
C GLY A 87 19.59 -20.89 13.44
N SER A 88 18.63 -21.81 13.32
CA SER A 88 17.35 -21.65 12.61
C SER A 88 16.29 -21.03 13.53
N VAL A 89 16.42 -19.73 13.77
CA VAL A 89 15.47 -18.92 14.55
C VAL A 89 15.16 -17.60 13.84
N ASP A 90 13.89 -17.24 13.78
CA ASP A 90 13.31 -16.10 13.03
C ASP A 90 13.19 -14.81 13.87
N VAL A 91 14.11 -14.64 14.83
CA VAL A 91 14.21 -13.43 15.67
C VAL A 91 15.44 -12.57 15.35
N HIS A 92 15.35 -11.29 15.67
CA HIS A 92 16.43 -10.32 15.60
C HIS A 92 16.83 -9.80 16.99
N PHE A 93 18.09 -9.38 17.13
CA PHE A 93 18.57 -8.77 18.36
C PHE A 93 17.80 -7.48 18.67
N GLY A 94 17.23 -7.39 19.86
CA GLY A 94 16.40 -6.26 20.28
C GLY A 94 14.90 -6.40 20.00
N ASP A 95 14.45 -7.49 19.37
CA ASP A 95 13.02 -7.81 19.28
C ASP A 95 12.45 -8.04 20.69
N ARG A 96 11.18 -7.68 20.88
CA ARG A 96 10.57 -7.42 22.20
C ARG A 96 9.13 -7.84 22.25
N ALA A 97 8.72 -8.32 23.43
CA ALA A 97 7.40 -8.91 23.55
C ALA A 97 6.95 -9.23 25.00
N GLN A 98 5.70 -9.69 25.20
CA GLN A 98 5.00 -9.91 26.49
C GLN A 98 4.72 -11.40 26.76
N PHE A 99 5.38 -12.03 27.75
CA PHE A 99 5.01 -13.40 28.16
C PHE A 99 3.88 -13.39 29.19
N TYR A 100 3.13 -14.48 29.15
CA TYR A 100 2.19 -14.93 30.16
C TYR A 100 2.38 -16.44 30.29
N GLU A 101 2.78 -16.89 31.47
CA GLU A 101 3.00 -18.29 31.78
C GLU A 101 1.91 -18.77 32.74
N TYR A 102 1.32 -19.91 32.41
CA TYR A 102 0.20 -20.47 33.16
C TYR A 102 0.48 -21.93 33.51
N GLU A 103 0.18 -22.32 34.73
CA GLU A 103 0.30 -23.70 35.24
C GLU A 103 -1.07 -24.33 35.47
N ASP A 104 -1.21 -25.65 35.27
CA ASP A 104 -2.41 -26.36 35.74
C ASP A 104 -2.35 -26.62 37.25
N SER A 105 -3.46 -27.09 37.83
CA SER A 105 -3.54 -27.35 39.28
C SER A 105 -2.62 -28.48 39.80
N THR A 106 -1.74 -29.03 38.97
CA THR A 106 -0.70 -29.98 39.38
C THR A 106 0.69 -29.37 39.41
N GLU A 107 0.87 -28.12 38.95
CA GLU A 107 2.16 -27.43 38.82
C GLU A 107 3.13 -28.13 37.83
N GLU A 108 2.62 -29.09 37.02
CA GLU A 108 3.41 -29.91 36.09
C GLU A 108 3.24 -29.47 34.62
N LYS A 109 2.04 -29.04 34.22
CA LYS A 109 1.74 -28.63 32.84
C LYS A 109 1.73 -27.13 32.71
N ILE A 110 2.38 -26.65 31.66
CA ILE A 110 2.47 -25.23 31.35
C ILE A 110 1.77 -24.87 30.04
N ILE A 111 1.23 -23.67 29.99
CA ILE A 111 0.90 -22.94 28.77
C ILE A 111 1.74 -21.67 28.76
N SER A 112 2.61 -21.55 27.77
CA SER A 112 3.32 -20.30 27.49
C SER A 112 2.53 -19.55 26.42
N LYS A 113 2.18 -18.29 26.70
CA LYS A 113 1.40 -17.43 25.82
C LYS A 113 2.10 -16.11 25.58
N GLU A 114 2.02 -15.73 24.33
CA GLU A 114 3.07 -15.01 23.68
C GLU A 114 2.38 -14.28 22.49
N ILE A 115 2.29 -12.95 22.48
CA ILE A 115 1.52 -12.19 21.46
C ILE A 115 2.37 -12.06 20.16
N TRP A 116 2.64 -10.85 19.65
CA TRP A 116 3.76 -10.38 18.78
C TRP A 116 3.36 -9.00 18.23
N SER A 117 4.25 -8.24 17.60
CA SER A 117 3.86 -7.01 16.91
C SER A 117 2.83 -7.24 15.78
N ASP A 118 2.76 -8.50 15.36
CA ASP A 118 2.18 -9.00 14.12
C ASP A 118 1.32 -10.26 14.32
N GLU A 119 1.46 -11.01 15.43
CA GLU A 119 0.74 -12.28 15.66
C GLU A 119 0.43 -12.56 17.15
N VAL A 120 -0.02 -13.77 17.45
CA VAL A 120 -0.15 -14.38 18.79
C VAL A 120 0.19 -15.84 18.65
N GLU A 121 1.20 -16.28 19.39
CA GLU A 121 1.65 -17.65 19.49
C GLU A 121 1.29 -18.23 20.87
N MET A 122 1.07 -19.54 20.92
CA MET A 122 0.87 -20.26 22.19
C MET A 122 1.53 -21.62 22.08
N SER A 123 2.10 -22.08 23.19
CA SER A 123 2.58 -23.46 23.33
C SER A 123 2.00 -24.11 24.58
N GLU A 124 1.85 -25.43 24.52
CA GLU A 124 1.66 -26.27 25.69
C GLU A 124 2.95 -27.05 25.97
N GLY A 125 3.23 -27.31 27.24
CA GLY A 125 4.43 -28.01 27.66
C GLY A 125 4.28 -28.62 29.05
N TYR A 126 5.41 -29.07 29.58
CA TYR A 126 5.55 -29.52 30.95
C TYR A 126 6.96 -29.20 31.45
N TYR A 127 7.11 -29.13 32.77
CA TYR A 127 8.40 -29.00 33.42
C TYR A 127 9.23 -30.29 33.31
N LEU A 128 10.55 -30.14 33.47
CA LEU A 128 11.53 -31.21 33.39
C LEU A 128 12.49 -31.13 34.57
N ASP A 129 12.88 -32.27 35.11
CA ASP A 129 14.00 -32.37 36.04
C ASP A 129 15.35 -32.20 35.30
N GLU A 130 16.38 -31.71 35.98
CA GLU A 130 17.70 -31.45 35.38
C GLU A 130 18.33 -32.71 34.75
N ASP A 131 18.10 -33.90 35.34
CA ASP A 131 18.64 -35.18 34.83
C ASP A 131 17.84 -35.78 33.67
N GLU A 132 16.68 -35.23 33.33
CA GLU A 132 15.93 -35.58 32.11
C GLU A 132 16.51 -34.94 30.84
N ILE A 133 17.47 -34.02 30.98
CA ILE A 133 18.14 -33.31 29.88
C ILE A 133 19.61 -33.76 29.79
N THR A 134 19.92 -34.66 28.86
CA THR A 134 21.29 -35.20 28.71
C THR A 134 21.87 -34.99 27.31
N PHE A 135 23.14 -34.56 27.26
CA PHE A 135 23.87 -34.43 25.99
C PHE A 135 24.27 -35.81 25.44
N VAL A 136 23.96 -36.08 24.18
CA VAL A 136 24.28 -37.36 23.52
C VAL A 136 25.51 -37.24 22.60
N ARG A 137 25.50 -36.29 21.66
CA ARG A 137 26.54 -36.14 20.62
C ARG A 137 26.47 -34.79 19.91
N HIS A 138 27.46 -34.48 19.08
CA HIS A 138 27.44 -33.33 18.16
C HIS A 138 27.51 -33.81 16.70
N ASP A 139 26.54 -33.44 15.86
CA ASP A 139 26.47 -33.78 14.44
C ASP A 139 26.58 -32.55 13.53
N LYS A 140 27.67 -32.52 12.73
CA LYS A 140 27.98 -31.41 11.81
C LYS A 140 27.09 -31.37 10.57
N LYS A 141 26.30 -32.42 10.26
CA LYS A 141 25.55 -32.51 8.99
C LYS A 141 24.34 -31.57 8.93
N GLU A 142 23.55 -31.47 9.99
CA GLU A 142 22.37 -30.58 9.99
C GLU A 142 22.76 -29.10 10.13
N ALA A 143 23.88 -28.79 10.80
CA ALA A 143 24.44 -27.43 10.90
C ALA A 143 24.84 -26.80 9.54
N PHE A 144 24.92 -27.58 8.46
CA PHE A 144 25.29 -27.10 7.12
C PHE A 144 24.09 -26.85 6.19
N LYS A 145 22.95 -27.53 6.38
CA LYS A 145 21.74 -27.34 5.55
C LYS A 145 21.09 -25.97 5.74
N THR A 146 21.09 -25.48 6.98
CA THR A 146 20.52 -24.17 7.37
C THR A 146 21.15 -23.00 6.62
N ARG A 147 22.41 -23.10 6.18
CA ARG A 147 23.10 -22.01 5.47
C ARG A 147 22.63 -21.78 4.03
N TYR A 148 22.03 -22.78 3.36
CA TYR A 148 21.66 -22.68 1.94
C TYR A 148 20.18 -22.36 1.70
N LEU A 149 19.26 -22.88 2.53
CA LEU A 149 17.83 -22.52 2.44
C LEU A 149 17.59 -21.04 2.75
N GLY A 150 18.27 -20.51 3.78
CA GLY A 150 18.11 -19.12 4.22
C GLY A 150 18.37 -18.09 3.11
N SER A 151 19.31 -18.33 2.19
CA SER A 151 19.64 -17.38 1.12
C SER A 151 18.63 -17.34 -0.03
N VAL A 152 17.93 -18.44 -0.32
CA VAL A 152 16.90 -18.48 -1.38
C VAL A 152 15.57 -17.97 -0.83
N ILE A 153 15.25 -18.35 0.42
CA ILE A 153 14.06 -17.85 1.11
C ILE A 153 14.21 -16.35 1.35
N THR A 154 15.33 -15.82 1.85
CA THR A 154 15.49 -14.35 2.01
C THR A 154 15.40 -13.58 0.71
N LEU A 155 15.96 -14.04 -0.42
CA LEU A 155 15.77 -13.35 -1.71
C LEU A 155 14.31 -13.35 -2.18
N THR A 156 13.58 -14.45 -1.92
CA THR A 156 12.15 -14.56 -2.27
C THR A 156 11.28 -13.73 -1.32
N PHE A 157 11.60 -13.72 -0.03
CA PHE A 157 10.92 -12.96 1.01
C PHE A 157 11.21 -11.46 0.91
N ILE A 158 12.44 -11.06 0.56
CA ILE A 158 12.76 -9.67 0.17
C ILE A 158 12.03 -9.31 -1.12
N GLY A 159 11.93 -10.20 -2.10
CA GLY A 159 11.14 -9.98 -3.31
C GLY A 159 9.64 -9.76 -3.01
N ILE A 160 9.07 -10.56 -2.11
CA ILE A 160 7.67 -10.46 -1.65
C ILE A 160 7.48 -9.22 -0.75
N LEU A 161 8.41 -8.93 0.16
CA LEU A 161 8.41 -7.73 1.00
C LEU A 161 8.53 -6.47 0.15
N CYS A 162 9.38 -6.47 -0.89
CA CYS A 162 9.41 -5.40 -1.89
C CYS A 162 8.11 -5.35 -2.71
N LEU A 163 7.47 -6.47 -3.03
CA LEU A 163 6.15 -6.48 -3.67
C LEU A 163 5.00 -6.06 -2.72
N ILE A 164 5.16 -6.13 -1.40
CA ILE A 164 4.15 -5.64 -0.43
C ILE A 164 4.41 -4.18 -0.07
N MET A 165 5.68 -3.78 0.10
CA MET A 165 6.11 -2.42 0.39
C MET A 165 6.04 -1.50 -0.83
N PHE A 166 6.38 -1.98 -2.03
CA PHE A 166 6.32 -1.22 -3.28
C PHE A 166 5.20 -1.66 -4.22
N GLY A 167 4.54 -2.81 -4.04
CA GLY A 167 3.41 -3.22 -4.89
C GLY A 167 2.22 -2.27 -4.88
N PRO A 168 1.81 -1.67 -3.74
CA PRO A 168 0.80 -0.61 -3.72
C PRO A 168 1.25 0.65 -4.47
N TYR A 169 2.54 0.98 -4.41
CA TYR A 169 3.15 2.09 -5.16
C TYR A 169 3.25 1.77 -6.67
N LEU A 170 3.53 0.52 -7.04
CA LEU A 170 3.49 0.02 -8.43
C LEU A 170 2.05 -0.01 -8.96
N ALA A 171 1.08 -0.47 -8.16
CA ALA A 171 -0.32 -0.48 -8.53
C ALA A 171 -0.88 0.93 -8.75
N SER A 172 -0.47 1.90 -7.94
CA SER A 172 -0.77 3.32 -8.17
C SER A 172 0.06 3.93 -9.32
N PHE A 173 1.23 3.39 -9.65
CA PHE A 173 1.97 3.70 -10.88
C PHE A 173 1.29 3.14 -12.16
N PHE A 174 0.55 2.04 -12.03
CA PHE A 174 -0.27 1.46 -13.10
C PHE A 174 -1.71 1.97 -13.14
N HIS A 175 -2.20 2.64 -12.09
CA HIS A 175 -3.52 3.28 -12.06
C HIS A 175 -3.56 4.48 -13.01
N LYS A 176 -3.99 4.22 -14.24
CA LYS A 176 -4.18 5.26 -15.25
C LYS A 176 -5.59 5.83 -15.13
N VAL A 177 -5.68 6.98 -14.45
CA VAL A 177 -6.83 7.89 -14.54
C VAL A 177 -7.22 8.05 -16.01
N PRO A 178 -8.51 7.87 -16.37
CA PRO A 178 -8.95 7.94 -17.75
C PRO A 178 -8.76 9.35 -18.33
N THR A 179 -8.60 9.42 -19.65
CA THR A 179 -8.65 10.69 -20.38
C THR A 179 -10.08 11.21 -20.43
N ILE A 180 -10.27 12.53 -20.53
CA ILE A 180 -11.60 13.13 -20.65
C ILE A 180 -12.33 12.52 -21.84
N GLN A 181 -11.68 12.40 -23.00
CA GLN A 181 -12.32 11.79 -24.17
C GLN A 181 -12.77 10.34 -23.92
N LYS A 182 -12.04 9.56 -23.11
CA LYS A 182 -12.46 8.21 -22.74
C LYS A 182 -13.71 8.26 -21.85
N VAL A 183 -13.72 9.15 -20.86
CA VAL A 183 -14.88 9.39 -19.99
C VAL A 183 -16.12 9.77 -20.82
N LEU A 184 -15.97 10.62 -21.84
CA LEU A 184 -17.08 11.00 -22.74
C LEU A 184 -17.47 9.89 -23.73
N ASP A 185 -16.54 9.04 -24.16
CA ASP A 185 -16.79 7.89 -25.04
C ASP A 185 -17.52 6.74 -24.31
N ASP A 186 -17.31 6.57 -23.01
CA ASP A 186 -17.86 5.47 -22.18
C ASP A 186 -19.18 5.86 -21.46
N ASP A 187 -19.63 7.12 -21.49
CA ASP A 187 -20.81 7.62 -20.74
C ASP A 187 -22.12 7.60 -21.53
N TYR A 188 -23.22 7.22 -20.87
CA TYR A 188 -24.53 7.02 -21.51
C TYR A 188 -25.45 8.25 -21.50
N HIS A 189 -25.11 9.32 -20.77
CA HIS A 189 -25.79 10.62 -20.81
C HIS A 189 -25.23 11.56 -21.88
N LEU A 190 -24.15 11.15 -22.55
CA LEU A 190 -23.47 11.89 -23.60
C LEU A 190 -23.64 11.21 -24.95
N SER A 191 -24.17 11.96 -25.90
CA SER A 191 -24.27 11.54 -27.30
C SER A 191 -23.10 12.13 -28.09
N TYR A 192 -22.32 11.29 -28.77
CA TYR A 192 -21.34 11.77 -29.76
C TYR A 192 -22.07 12.45 -30.91
N VAL A 193 -21.69 13.68 -31.24
CA VAL A 193 -22.31 14.49 -32.29
C VAL A 193 -21.44 14.53 -33.54
N THR A 194 -20.16 14.92 -33.40
CA THR A 194 -19.26 15.09 -34.54
C THR A 194 -17.79 15.15 -34.10
N SER A 195 -16.88 15.21 -35.08
CA SER A 195 -15.47 15.51 -34.87
C SER A 195 -15.05 16.68 -35.77
N ILE A 196 -14.65 17.80 -35.16
CA ILE A 196 -14.03 18.90 -35.91
C ILE A 196 -12.63 18.43 -36.32
N THR A 197 -12.32 18.50 -37.62
CA THR A 197 -10.99 18.16 -38.14
C THR A 197 -10.23 19.46 -38.39
N GLY A 198 -9.05 19.57 -37.80
CA GLY A 198 -8.13 20.69 -37.94
C GLY A 198 -6.85 20.31 -38.70
N ASN A 199 -5.83 21.14 -38.52
CA ASN A 199 -4.50 20.95 -39.10
C ASN A 199 -3.89 19.59 -38.74
N GLU A 200 -3.17 18.99 -39.69
CA GLU A 200 -2.57 17.64 -39.61
C GLU A 200 -3.57 16.51 -39.29
N ASP A 201 -4.81 16.63 -39.78
CA ASP A 201 -5.91 15.68 -39.53
C ASP A 201 -6.22 15.45 -38.05
N LEU A 202 -5.72 16.33 -37.17
CA LEU A 202 -6.01 16.31 -35.73
C LEU A 202 -7.49 16.60 -35.51
N LYS A 203 -8.10 15.93 -34.52
CA LYS A 203 -9.55 16.04 -34.28
C LYS A 203 -9.87 16.49 -32.87
N ALA A 204 -10.90 17.33 -32.76
CA ALA A 204 -11.64 17.57 -31.54
C ALA A 204 -12.98 16.83 -31.63
N LYS A 205 -13.27 15.93 -30.68
CA LYS A 205 -14.58 15.27 -30.58
C LYS A 205 -15.57 16.18 -29.87
N VAL A 206 -16.82 16.12 -30.29
CA VAL A 206 -17.93 16.93 -29.78
C VAL A 206 -19.05 16.00 -29.33
N TYR A 207 -19.52 16.21 -28.11
CA TYR A 207 -20.60 15.47 -27.47
C TYR A 207 -21.68 16.44 -27.01
N LYS A 208 -22.93 15.97 -26.96
CA LYS A 208 -24.10 16.69 -26.45
C LYS A 208 -24.71 15.91 -25.30
N THR A 209 -25.05 16.59 -24.20
CA THR A 209 -25.77 16.00 -23.07
C THR A 209 -27.28 16.08 -23.29
N ASP A 210 -28.04 15.29 -22.53
CA ASP A 210 -29.47 15.58 -22.34
C ASP A 210 -29.67 17.00 -21.78
N SER A 211 -30.71 17.69 -22.23
CA SER A 211 -30.98 19.10 -21.90
C SER A 211 -31.31 19.36 -20.41
N ILE A 212 -31.43 18.31 -19.59
CA ILE A 212 -31.60 18.39 -18.13
C ILE A 212 -30.26 18.57 -17.38
N PHE A 213 -29.11 18.45 -18.04
CA PHE A 213 -27.80 18.61 -17.43
C PHE A 213 -27.20 19.99 -17.75
N GLY A 214 -27.26 20.92 -16.79
CA GLY A 214 -26.56 22.21 -16.90
C GLY A 214 -25.04 22.09 -16.72
N ILE A 215 -24.30 23.11 -17.18
CA ILE A 215 -22.82 23.14 -17.19
C ILE A 215 -22.18 22.72 -15.87
N ASP A 216 -22.68 23.20 -14.73
CA ASP A 216 -22.10 22.87 -13.41
C ASP A 216 -22.09 21.36 -13.13
N LYS A 217 -23.19 20.67 -13.47
CA LYS A 217 -23.34 19.23 -13.26
C LYS A 217 -22.42 18.43 -14.19
N VAL A 218 -22.34 18.83 -15.46
CA VAL A 218 -21.46 18.21 -16.47
C VAL A 218 -19.98 18.42 -16.09
N THR A 219 -19.62 19.64 -15.67
CA THR A 219 -18.26 20.00 -15.25
C THR A 219 -17.82 19.20 -14.03
N LYS A 220 -18.66 19.14 -12.98
CA LYS A 220 -18.36 18.34 -11.77
C LYS A 220 -18.23 16.86 -12.06
N TRP A 221 -19.12 16.31 -12.89
CA TRP A 221 -19.05 14.92 -13.33
C TRP A 221 -17.75 14.60 -14.09
N ILE A 222 -17.29 15.48 -15.00
CA ILE A 222 -15.97 15.34 -15.64
C ILE A 222 -14.85 15.34 -14.59
N ILE A 223 -14.87 16.28 -13.64
CA ILE A 223 -13.87 16.38 -12.56
C ILE A 223 -13.81 15.08 -11.74
N ASP A 224 -14.97 14.54 -11.36
CA ASP A 224 -15.08 13.30 -10.59
C ASP A 224 -14.55 12.09 -11.37
N ALA A 225 -14.93 11.97 -12.64
CA ALA A 225 -14.54 10.87 -13.51
C ALA A 225 -13.05 10.84 -13.87
N ILE A 226 -12.36 12.00 -13.85
CA ILE A 226 -10.89 12.10 -13.97
C ILE A 226 -10.18 12.28 -12.62
N GLU A 227 -10.85 11.97 -11.51
CA GLU A 227 -10.27 11.99 -10.15
C GLU A 227 -9.61 13.32 -9.76
N GLY A 228 -10.04 14.43 -10.37
CA GLY A 228 -9.45 15.76 -10.19
C GLY A 228 -8.05 15.97 -10.80
N GLU A 229 -7.56 15.12 -11.72
CA GLU A 229 -6.28 15.32 -12.43
C GLU A 229 -6.36 16.41 -13.51
N ILE A 230 -6.47 17.65 -13.05
CA ILE A 230 -6.59 18.89 -13.84
C ILE A 230 -5.33 19.75 -13.63
N GLU A 231 -4.83 20.36 -14.72
CA GLU A 231 -3.77 21.38 -14.64
C GLU A 231 -4.35 22.77 -14.38
N GLN A 232 -5.43 23.13 -15.07
CA GLN A 232 -6.13 24.40 -14.89
C GLN A 232 -7.61 24.27 -15.25
N ILE A 233 -8.48 24.91 -14.47
CA ILE A 233 -9.92 24.97 -14.71
C ILE A 233 -10.46 26.35 -14.32
N GLN A 234 -11.28 26.93 -15.20
CA GLN A 234 -11.84 28.27 -15.04
C GLN A 234 -13.20 28.32 -15.75
N PRO A 235 -14.25 28.92 -15.15
CA PRO A 235 -15.42 29.38 -15.89
C PRO A 235 -15.12 30.68 -16.63
N ASP A 236 -15.76 30.87 -17.78
CA ASP A 236 -15.89 32.18 -18.41
C ASP A 236 -16.66 33.13 -17.47
N THR A 237 -16.18 34.37 -17.39
CA THR A 237 -16.79 35.45 -16.59
C THR A 237 -17.43 36.52 -17.49
N THR A 238 -17.38 36.34 -18.81
CA THR A 238 -17.95 37.25 -19.81
C THR A 238 -19.48 37.17 -19.77
N GLU A 239 -20.14 38.31 -19.58
CA GLU A 239 -21.60 38.38 -19.54
C GLU A 239 -22.25 37.80 -20.81
N GLY A 240 -23.18 36.86 -20.64
CA GLY A 240 -23.84 36.16 -21.75
C GLY A 240 -22.94 35.18 -22.51
N SER A 241 -21.92 34.64 -21.85
CA SER A 241 -21.13 33.49 -22.28
C SER A 241 -21.11 32.48 -21.14
N GLU A 242 -21.59 31.27 -21.39
CA GLU A 242 -21.61 30.19 -20.40
C GLU A 242 -20.70 29.07 -20.90
N ALA A 243 -19.45 29.07 -20.42
CA ALA A 243 -18.44 28.09 -20.75
C ALA A 243 -17.49 27.82 -19.58
N VAL A 244 -16.89 26.63 -19.55
CA VAL A 244 -15.83 26.24 -18.61
C VAL A 244 -14.71 25.59 -19.40
N GLY A 245 -13.50 26.16 -19.29
CA GLY A 245 -12.28 25.57 -19.82
C GLY A 245 -11.67 24.61 -18.81
N ILE A 246 -11.33 23.40 -19.26
CA ILE A 246 -10.66 22.36 -18.46
C ILE A 246 -9.42 21.88 -19.21
N LEU A 247 -8.24 22.13 -18.65
CA LEU A 247 -6.96 21.69 -19.20
C LEU A 247 -6.37 20.56 -18.33
N THR A 248 -6.00 19.45 -18.96
CA THR A 248 -5.24 18.35 -18.33
C THR A 248 -3.84 18.26 -18.92
N LYS A 249 -3.02 17.32 -18.45
CA LYS A 249 -1.70 17.00 -19.03
C LYS A 249 -1.76 16.56 -20.50
N LYS A 250 -2.92 16.11 -20.99
CA LYS A 250 -3.07 15.46 -22.32
C LYS A 250 -4.08 16.14 -23.22
N GLU A 251 -5.11 16.74 -22.64
CA GLU A 251 -6.29 17.21 -23.35
C GLU A 251 -6.66 18.63 -22.95
N TYR A 252 -7.27 19.33 -23.90
CA TYR A 252 -8.06 20.53 -23.63
C TYR A 252 -9.54 20.21 -23.89
N CYS A 253 -10.38 20.47 -22.89
CA CYS A 253 -11.82 20.29 -22.91
C CYS A 253 -12.52 21.63 -22.66
N LEU A 254 -13.63 21.86 -23.37
CA LEU A 254 -14.54 22.97 -23.20
C LEU A 254 -15.95 22.43 -22.97
N VAL A 255 -16.57 22.80 -21.84
CA VAL A 255 -18.00 22.59 -21.56
C VAL A 255 -18.70 23.93 -21.82
N TYR A 256 -19.71 23.99 -22.68
CA TYR A 256 -20.31 25.27 -23.09
C TYR A 256 -21.79 25.15 -23.50
N ILE A 257 -22.53 26.25 -23.45
CA ILE A 257 -23.85 26.37 -24.07
C ILE A 257 -23.67 26.73 -25.54
N ALA A 258 -24.20 25.91 -26.43
CA ALA A 258 -24.25 26.17 -27.87
C ALA A 258 -25.36 27.18 -28.23
N GLU A 259 -25.36 27.67 -29.47
CA GLU A 259 -26.38 28.59 -30.00
C GLU A 259 -27.83 28.04 -29.91
N SER A 260 -28.00 26.71 -29.81
CA SER A 260 -29.30 26.08 -29.57
C SER A 260 -29.80 26.14 -28.13
N GLY A 261 -28.98 26.59 -27.18
CA GLY A 261 -29.24 26.52 -25.74
C GLY A 261 -28.91 25.17 -25.08
N ASP A 262 -28.48 24.17 -25.85
CA ASP A 262 -28.02 22.88 -25.31
C ASP A 262 -26.59 22.96 -24.77
N VAL A 263 -26.26 22.10 -23.79
CA VAL A 263 -24.90 21.93 -23.29
C VAL A 263 -24.12 20.94 -24.17
N TYR A 264 -22.95 21.40 -24.62
CA TYR A 264 -22.00 20.64 -25.40
C TYR A 264 -20.67 20.50 -24.66
N VAL A 265 -19.98 19.39 -24.94
CA VAL A 265 -18.61 19.12 -24.47
C VAL A 265 -17.73 18.87 -25.69
N GLN A 266 -16.73 19.73 -25.90
CA GLN A 266 -15.72 19.56 -26.93
C GLN A 266 -14.39 19.20 -26.29
N VAL A 267 -13.79 18.07 -26.66
CA VAL A 267 -12.50 17.61 -26.14
C VAL A 267 -11.52 17.36 -27.28
N SER A 268 -10.25 17.68 -27.05
CA SER A 268 -9.18 17.49 -28.01
C SER A 268 -7.85 17.21 -27.31
N GLY A 269 -6.93 16.51 -27.96
CA GLY A 269 -5.54 16.42 -27.48
C GLY A 269 -4.85 17.78 -27.56
N ARG A 270 -3.93 18.10 -26.64
CA ARG A 270 -3.26 19.42 -26.56
C ARG A 270 -2.63 19.89 -27.88
N LYS A 271 -2.08 18.98 -28.68
CA LYS A 271 -1.56 19.31 -30.03
C LYS A 271 -2.63 19.86 -30.99
N TYR A 272 -3.90 19.43 -30.88
CA TYR A 272 -4.99 20.03 -31.67
C TYR A 272 -5.16 21.49 -31.28
N ALA A 273 -5.31 21.77 -29.98
CA ALA A 273 -5.48 23.12 -29.47
C ALA A 273 -4.27 24.01 -29.81
N PHE A 274 -3.04 23.49 -29.72
CA PHE A 274 -1.84 24.21 -30.11
C PHE A 274 -1.82 24.64 -31.58
N LYS A 275 -2.35 23.81 -32.49
CA LYS A 275 -2.27 24.02 -33.94
C LYS A 275 -3.56 24.58 -34.56
N ASN A 276 -4.61 24.82 -33.78
CA ASN A 276 -5.92 25.22 -34.27
C ASN A 276 -6.60 26.22 -33.33
N ASP A 277 -7.16 27.28 -33.91
CA ASP A 277 -8.01 28.27 -33.27
C ASP A 277 -9.46 28.20 -33.80
N THR A 278 -9.84 27.10 -34.46
CA THR A 278 -11.18 26.88 -35.02
C THR A 278 -12.27 27.01 -33.95
N ALA A 279 -13.36 27.68 -34.28
CA ALA A 279 -14.50 27.85 -33.39
C ALA A 279 -15.06 26.48 -32.92
N PRO A 280 -15.42 26.33 -31.63
CA PRO A 280 -16.13 25.15 -31.17
C PRO A 280 -17.47 24.94 -31.90
N TYR A 281 -17.96 23.70 -31.91
CA TYR A 281 -19.13 23.33 -32.71
C TYR A 281 -20.40 24.05 -32.23
N CYS A 282 -21.07 24.79 -33.12
CA CYS A 282 -22.27 25.57 -32.81
C CYS A 282 -22.09 26.54 -31.61
N SER A 283 -20.88 27.05 -31.37
CA SER A 283 -20.62 28.03 -30.31
C SER A 283 -20.85 29.46 -30.77
N THR A 284 -21.30 30.32 -29.87
CA THR A 284 -21.30 31.78 -30.09
C THR A 284 -19.87 32.32 -30.23
N SER A 285 -19.73 33.52 -30.80
CA SER A 285 -18.43 34.22 -30.89
C SER A 285 -17.75 34.41 -29.53
N LYS A 286 -18.52 34.71 -28.47
CA LYS A 286 -17.98 34.85 -27.10
C LYS A 286 -17.35 33.56 -26.60
N VAL A 287 -18.03 32.43 -26.79
CA VAL A 287 -17.51 31.10 -26.40
C VAL A 287 -16.27 30.74 -27.23
N HIS A 288 -16.20 31.13 -28.50
CA HIS A 288 -15.00 30.97 -29.33
C HIS A 288 -13.83 31.83 -28.83
N ASP A 289 -14.07 33.10 -28.51
CA ASP A 289 -13.04 33.98 -27.96
C ASP A 289 -12.53 33.47 -26.60
N TYR A 290 -13.43 33.00 -25.74
CA TYR A 290 -13.07 32.34 -24.49
C TYR A 290 -12.26 31.05 -24.69
N TYR A 291 -12.64 30.20 -25.66
CA TYR A 291 -11.90 28.97 -26.00
C TYR A 291 -10.44 29.25 -26.36
N LYS A 292 -10.20 30.24 -27.22
CA LYS A 292 -8.85 30.70 -27.58
C LYS A 292 -8.12 31.26 -26.36
N LEU A 293 -8.77 32.19 -25.64
CA LEU A 293 -8.15 32.91 -24.54
C LEU A 293 -7.76 32.00 -23.38
N PHE A 294 -8.63 31.07 -22.99
CA PHE A 294 -8.33 30.10 -21.94
C PHE A 294 -7.15 29.21 -22.30
N TYR A 295 -7.11 28.65 -23.52
CA TYR A 295 -5.99 27.82 -23.95
C TYR A 295 -4.68 28.60 -24.04
N TYR A 296 -4.71 29.81 -24.60
CA TYR A 296 -3.57 30.71 -24.64
C TYR A 296 -3.01 30.98 -23.24
N SER A 297 -3.89 31.26 -22.29
CA SER A 297 -3.51 31.61 -20.92
C SER A 297 -3.03 30.40 -20.09
N ALA A 298 -3.60 29.21 -20.31
CA ALA A 298 -3.36 28.02 -19.47
C ALA A 298 -2.36 27.01 -20.05
N GLY A 299 -2.28 26.89 -21.38
CA GLY A 299 -1.67 25.75 -22.06
C GLY A 299 -0.58 26.10 -23.07
N TYR A 300 -0.74 27.20 -23.79
CA TYR A 300 0.10 27.53 -24.95
C TYR A 300 1.61 27.59 -24.64
N ASP A 301 2.07 28.32 -23.62
CA ASP A 301 3.50 28.46 -23.34
C ASP A 301 4.20 27.10 -23.10
N LYS A 302 3.53 26.21 -22.36
CA LYS A 302 4.02 24.85 -22.07
C LYS A 302 3.96 23.92 -23.29
N ASP A 303 2.96 24.12 -24.13
CA ASP A 303 2.80 23.36 -25.37
C ASP A 303 3.74 23.84 -26.48
N LYS A 304 4.14 25.11 -26.45
CA LYS A 304 5.11 25.71 -27.37
C LYS A 304 6.48 25.02 -27.30
N ASP A 305 6.97 24.74 -26.09
CA ASP A 305 8.20 23.96 -25.90
C ASP A 305 8.05 22.52 -26.41
N THR A 306 6.88 21.92 -26.17
CA THR A 306 6.56 20.52 -26.52
C THR A 306 6.37 20.33 -28.03
N TYR A 307 5.85 21.33 -28.73
CA TYR A 307 5.49 21.30 -30.15
C TYR A 307 6.28 22.32 -31.00
N ASN A 308 7.46 22.72 -30.53
CA ASN A 308 8.33 23.76 -31.10
C ASN A 308 8.60 23.68 -32.62
N ASN A 309 8.48 22.50 -33.22
CA ASN A 309 8.59 22.27 -34.68
C ASN A 309 7.26 22.52 -35.43
N SER A 310 6.28 23.21 -34.85
CA SER A 310 4.98 23.50 -35.44
C SER A 310 4.60 24.96 -35.26
N SER A 311 4.09 25.59 -36.32
CA SER A 311 3.45 26.90 -36.22
C SER A 311 2.14 26.82 -35.46
N SER A 312 1.85 27.84 -34.66
CA SER A 312 0.62 27.99 -33.88
C SER A 312 -0.13 29.26 -34.30
N PRO A 313 -1.48 29.27 -34.41
CA PRO A 313 -2.23 30.52 -34.54
C PRO A 313 -2.02 31.46 -33.34
N TYR A 314 -1.57 30.91 -32.20
CA TYR A 314 -1.25 31.67 -30.99
C TYR A 314 0.13 32.37 -31.03
N ASP A 315 0.99 32.09 -32.02
CA ASP A 315 2.27 32.80 -32.20
C ASP A 315 2.07 34.31 -32.49
N SER A 316 0.91 34.68 -33.02
CA SER A 316 0.51 36.06 -33.32
C SER A 316 -0.78 36.49 -32.59
N TYR A 317 -1.11 35.82 -31.48
CA TYR A 317 -2.30 36.15 -30.69
C TYR A 317 -1.95 37.16 -29.58
N TYR A 318 -2.70 38.27 -29.53
CA TYR A 318 -2.45 39.41 -28.64
C TYR A 318 -3.56 39.57 -27.58
N GLY A 319 -4.23 38.49 -27.18
CA GLY A 319 -5.19 38.53 -26.09
C GLY A 319 -4.48 38.66 -24.73
N GLU A 320 -4.98 39.55 -23.87
CA GLU A 320 -4.49 39.73 -22.49
C GLU A 320 -4.72 38.45 -21.67
N PRO A 321 -3.67 37.75 -21.18
CA PRO A 321 -3.82 36.47 -20.49
C PRO A 321 -4.76 36.53 -19.28
N THR A 322 -5.61 35.50 -19.15
CA THR A 322 -6.54 35.35 -18.03
C THR A 322 -5.78 35.14 -16.73
N VAL A 323 -5.98 36.03 -15.76
CA VAL A 323 -5.48 35.83 -14.39
C VAL A 323 -6.31 34.76 -13.69
N PHE A 324 -5.73 33.58 -13.51
CA PHE A 324 -6.41 32.47 -12.86
C PHE A 324 -6.53 32.66 -11.35
N SER A 325 -7.76 32.78 -10.87
CA SER A 325 -8.10 32.86 -9.45
C SER A 325 -8.62 31.52 -8.91
N SER A 326 -8.80 31.43 -7.59
CA SER A 326 -9.53 30.30 -7.00
C SER A 326 -11.02 30.42 -7.34
N ASN A 327 -11.60 29.32 -7.81
CA ASN A 327 -13.01 29.24 -8.19
C ASN A 327 -13.61 27.91 -7.68
N THR A 328 -14.94 27.80 -7.68
CA THR A 328 -15.67 26.63 -7.14
C THR A 328 -15.23 25.31 -7.75
N TYR A 329 -14.99 25.26 -9.07
CA TYR A 329 -14.55 24.04 -9.75
C TYR A 329 -13.10 23.68 -9.40
N LYS A 330 -12.21 24.66 -9.23
CA LYS A 330 -10.84 24.43 -8.78
C LYS A 330 -10.82 23.82 -7.38
N VAL A 331 -11.51 24.44 -6.41
CA VAL A 331 -11.64 23.91 -5.04
C VAL A 331 -12.28 22.52 -5.01
N TYR A 332 -13.30 22.28 -5.85
CA TYR A 332 -13.90 20.95 -6.02
C TYR A 332 -12.88 19.93 -6.55
N SER A 333 -12.16 20.24 -7.62
CA SER A 333 -11.14 19.35 -8.20
C SER A 333 -10.01 19.01 -7.23
N GLU A 334 -9.54 19.98 -6.44
CA GLU A 334 -8.54 19.76 -5.39
C GLU A 334 -9.08 18.84 -4.28
N THR A 335 -10.35 18.97 -3.92
CA THR A 335 -11.03 18.10 -2.94
C THR A 335 -11.21 16.68 -3.46
N VAL A 336 -11.69 16.51 -4.70
CA VAL A 336 -11.84 15.20 -5.36
C VAL A 336 -10.49 14.49 -5.45
N ARG A 337 -9.45 15.21 -5.88
CA ARG A 337 -8.08 14.68 -5.98
C ARG A 337 -7.52 14.25 -4.63
N GLN A 338 -7.70 15.06 -3.59
CA GLN A 338 -7.33 14.67 -2.22
C GLN A 338 -8.10 13.43 -1.75
N ASN A 339 -9.37 13.29 -2.14
CA ASN A 339 -10.19 12.13 -1.78
C ASN A 339 -9.79 10.85 -2.55
N SER A 340 -9.43 10.92 -3.83
CA SER A 340 -8.86 9.76 -4.56
C SER A 340 -7.54 9.30 -3.91
N ILE A 341 -6.62 10.25 -3.65
CA ILE A 341 -5.37 9.97 -2.92
C ILE A 341 -5.65 9.33 -1.56
N ARG A 342 -6.63 9.85 -0.81
CA ARG A 342 -7.04 9.26 0.48
C ARG A 342 -7.62 7.85 0.32
N GLN A 343 -8.54 7.61 -0.63
CA GLN A 343 -9.13 6.29 -0.84
C GLN A 343 -8.10 5.24 -1.27
N SER A 344 -7.12 5.61 -2.12
CA SER A 344 -5.99 4.72 -2.45
C SER A 344 -5.14 4.39 -1.21
N SER A 345 -4.99 5.34 -0.26
CA SER A 345 -4.27 5.15 1.01
C SER A 345 -5.07 4.47 2.14
N VAL A 346 -6.40 4.39 2.04
CA VAL A 346 -7.26 3.75 3.06
C VAL A 346 -7.37 2.23 2.86
N ARG A 347 -7.18 1.74 1.63
CA ARG A 347 -7.16 0.30 1.30
C ARG A 347 -5.98 -0.48 1.90
N THR A 348 -5.04 0.17 2.59
CA THR A 348 -3.79 -0.45 3.08
C THR A 348 -3.66 -0.53 4.61
N ARG A 349 -4.68 -0.16 5.39
CA ARG A 349 -4.62 -0.25 6.87
C ARG A 349 -5.26 -1.53 7.41
N ARG A 350 -4.46 -2.36 8.11
CA ARG A 350 -4.92 -3.31 9.13
C ARG A 350 -4.25 -2.98 10.47
N SER A 351 -4.93 -3.29 11.57
CA SER A 351 -4.64 -2.82 12.93
C SER A 351 -3.56 -3.64 13.65
N SER A 352 -2.98 -3.03 14.69
CA SER A 352 -1.86 -3.48 15.51
C SER A 352 -2.21 -4.43 16.67
N GLY A 353 -1.28 -5.34 17.02
CA GLY A 353 -1.19 -6.13 18.27
C GLY A 353 0.25 -6.08 18.84
N GLY A 354 0.56 -6.71 20.01
CA GLY A 354 1.90 -6.58 20.63
C GLY A 354 2.37 -7.65 21.65
N GLY A 355 3.29 -8.52 21.20
CA GLY A 355 4.40 -9.23 21.90
C GLY A 355 4.33 -10.72 22.38
N LEU A 356 4.90 -11.75 21.68
CA LEU A 356 5.89 -12.83 22.07
C LEU A 356 5.90 -14.14 21.23
N SER A 357 6.91 -15.02 21.37
CA SER A 357 7.26 -16.12 20.45
C SER A 357 7.10 -17.56 20.98
N SER A 358 6.01 -18.21 20.58
CA SER A 358 5.95 -19.67 20.55
C SER A 358 6.30 -20.23 19.16
N GLY A 359 7.36 -19.78 18.48
CA GLY A 359 7.77 -20.47 17.25
C GLY A 359 8.73 -19.86 16.23
N LYS A 360 9.62 -18.92 16.58
CA LYS A 360 10.51 -18.28 15.59
C LYS A 360 11.86 -18.96 15.39
#